data_AF-A0A2D6F1H4-F1
#
_entry.id   AF-A0A2D6F1H4-F1
#
_cell.length_a   1.000
_cell.length_b   1.000
_cell.length_c   1.000
_cell.angle_alpha   90.00
_cell.angle_beta   90.00
_cell.angle_gamma   90.00
#
_symmetry.space_group_name_H-M   'P 1'
#
loop_
_entity.id
_entity.type
_entity.pdbx_description
1 polymer ?
#
loop_
_entity_poly.entity_id
_entity_poly.type
_entity_poly.pdbx_seq_one_letter_code
_entity_poly.pdbx_strand_id
1 'polypeptide(L)'
;MPKRIAIVEKEKCNPEGCGGYLCMRKCPVNRTGKECITVDPKDQKIQIDETLCTNGCSICEKVCPYGAITMINLPDKLTQNPIHRYGKNKFELFNVTVPKQNKVIGIIGRNGIGKSTTLNILNKVFIPNFGDYEAKITPEQVVDHFSKTALGEYFKKLYDDEITVAYKPQRVELLRQHYKGSVKALLKKADQRKVTKELIKSLDMQQVLNRDIKELSGGELQRLAIIATCAKDADVFYFDEPTSFLDITLRVKVAKIIRE
;
A
#
# COMPACT_ATOMS: atom_id res chain seq x y z
N MET A 1 10.52 19.98 -7.73
CA MET A 1 10.10 20.52 -6.41
C MET A 1 8.76 19.93 -6.07
N PRO A 2 8.49 19.54 -4.82
CA PRO A 2 7.18 19.01 -4.43
C PRO A 2 6.13 20.10 -4.64
N LYS A 3 5.09 19.79 -5.41
CA LYS A 3 3.90 20.60 -5.60
C LYS A 3 3.22 20.78 -4.26
N ARG A 4 2.73 21.99 -4.00
CA ARG A 4 2.00 22.31 -2.76
C ARG A 4 0.71 23.03 -3.12
N ILE A 5 -0.34 22.76 -2.36
CA ILE A 5 -1.60 23.51 -2.41
C ILE A 5 -1.71 24.31 -1.13
N ALA A 6 -2.18 25.55 -1.25
CA ALA A 6 -2.52 26.39 -0.11
C ALA A 6 -4.03 26.25 0.17
N ILE A 7 -4.38 25.87 1.39
CA ILE A 7 -5.77 25.89 1.87
C ILE A 7 -5.97 27.15 2.69
N VAL A 8 -7.02 27.91 2.39
CA VAL A 8 -7.42 29.10 3.14
C VAL A 8 -8.68 28.80 3.94
N GLU A 9 -8.57 28.84 5.26
CA GLU A 9 -9.71 28.77 6.18
C GLU A 9 -10.32 30.17 6.32
N LYS A 10 -11.33 30.48 5.48
CA LYS A 10 -11.96 31.81 5.41
C LYS A 10 -12.50 32.31 6.76
N GLU A 11 -12.95 31.40 7.62
CA GLU A 11 -13.47 31.70 8.96
C GLU A 11 -12.39 32.24 9.92
N LYS A 12 -11.15 31.75 9.81
CA LYS A 12 -10.01 32.21 10.62
C LYS A 12 -9.35 33.46 10.03
N CYS A 13 -9.61 33.76 8.76
CA CYS A 13 -8.98 34.88 8.08
C CYS A 13 -9.52 36.20 8.64
N ASN A 14 -8.69 36.95 9.36
CA ASN A 14 -8.99 38.29 9.85
C ASN A 14 -8.05 39.34 9.22
N PRO A 15 -8.44 39.94 8.07
CA PRO A 15 -7.64 40.94 7.38
C PRO A 15 -7.31 42.16 8.25
N GLU A 16 -8.28 42.70 8.98
CA GLU A 16 -8.08 43.87 9.85
C GLU A 16 -7.10 43.55 10.98
N GLY A 17 -7.33 42.44 11.66
CA GLY A 17 -6.51 42.01 12.78
C GLY A 17 -5.08 41.61 12.41
N CYS A 18 -4.83 41.23 11.15
CA CYS A 18 -3.46 40.97 10.66
C CYS A 18 -2.77 42.22 10.09
N GLY A 19 -3.40 43.40 10.22
CA GLY A 19 -2.87 44.67 9.72
C GLY A 19 -3.04 44.83 8.21
N GLY A 20 -4.06 44.25 7.61
CA GLY A 20 -4.43 44.37 6.19
C GLY A 20 -3.72 43.37 5.28
N TYR A 21 -4.24 42.15 5.19
CA TYR A 21 -3.78 41.12 4.23
C TYR A 21 -2.25 40.88 4.28
N LEU A 22 -1.71 40.64 5.48
CA LEU A 22 -0.25 40.49 5.69
C LEU A 22 0.39 39.43 4.80
N CYS A 23 -0.27 38.30 4.60
CA CYS A 23 0.15 37.22 3.71
C CYS A 23 0.36 37.70 2.27
N MET A 24 -0.55 38.51 1.73
CA MET A 24 -0.47 39.08 0.38
C MET A 24 0.76 39.97 0.23
N ARG A 25 1.02 40.87 1.20
CA ARG A 25 2.19 41.78 1.17
C ARG A 25 3.53 41.08 1.36
N LYS A 26 3.54 39.95 2.06
CA LYS A 26 4.76 39.16 2.33
C LYS A 26 5.01 38.08 1.28
N CYS A 27 4.03 37.77 0.43
CA CYS A 27 4.17 36.83 -0.66
C CYS A 27 5.24 37.30 -1.67
N PRO A 28 6.30 36.51 -1.94
CA PRO A 28 7.30 36.86 -2.94
C PRO A 28 6.72 36.99 -4.35
N VAL A 29 5.74 36.15 -4.70
CA VAL A 29 5.12 36.15 -6.04
C VAL A 29 4.33 37.44 -6.25
N ASN A 30 3.57 37.90 -5.25
CA ASN A 30 2.92 39.22 -5.28
C ASN A 30 3.92 40.38 -5.37
N ARG A 31 5.06 40.29 -4.68
CA ARG A 31 6.11 41.32 -4.76
C ARG A 31 6.76 41.43 -6.14
N THR A 32 6.71 40.37 -6.94
CA THR A 32 7.14 40.41 -8.35
C THR A 32 6.09 40.98 -9.30
N GLY A 33 4.93 41.42 -8.78
CA GLY A 33 3.85 42.03 -9.57
C GLY A 33 2.79 41.05 -10.08
N LYS A 34 2.85 39.77 -9.71
CA LYS A 34 1.84 38.76 -10.08
C LYS A 34 0.78 38.60 -9.00
N GLU A 35 -0.46 38.34 -9.40
CA GLU A 35 -1.59 38.22 -8.46
C GLU A 35 -1.74 36.80 -7.86
N CYS A 36 -0.71 36.33 -7.14
CA CYS A 36 -0.76 34.99 -6.54
C CYS A 36 -1.69 34.91 -5.33
N ILE A 37 -1.71 35.92 -4.47
CA ILE A 37 -2.69 36.07 -3.39
C ILE A 37 -3.56 37.27 -3.72
N THR A 38 -4.86 37.08 -3.85
CA THR A 38 -5.84 38.13 -4.15
C THR A 38 -6.88 38.24 -3.05
N VAL A 39 -7.67 39.30 -3.07
CA VAL A 39 -8.80 39.48 -2.16
C VAL A 39 -10.07 39.11 -2.91
N ASP A 40 -10.86 38.20 -2.35
CA ASP A 40 -12.18 37.87 -2.85
C ASP A 40 -13.12 39.07 -2.61
N PRO A 41 -13.68 39.68 -3.66
CA PRO A 41 -14.52 40.86 -3.51
C PRO A 41 -15.80 40.57 -2.72
N LYS A 42 -16.24 39.31 -2.62
CA LYS A 42 -17.51 38.93 -1.98
C LYS A 42 -17.44 38.93 -0.46
N ASP A 43 -16.36 38.41 0.10
CA ASP A 43 -16.21 38.22 1.55
C ASP A 43 -14.99 38.94 2.14
N GLN A 44 -14.24 39.67 1.31
CA GLN A 44 -13.04 40.40 1.69
C GLN A 44 -11.99 39.47 2.35
N LYS A 45 -11.99 38.18 2.04
CA LYS A 45 -10.97 37.22 2.48
C LYS A 45 -9.98 36.98 1.36
N ILE A 46 -8.83 36.41 1.70
CA ILE A 46 -7.82 36.09 0.69
C ILE A 46 -8.20 34.84 -0.14
N GLN A 47 -7.77 34.82 -1.38
CA GLN A 47 -7.69 33.64 -2.25
C GLN A 47 -6.24 33.47 -2.71
N ILE A 48 -5.84 32.23 -2.99
CA ILE A 48 -4.49 31.90 -3.45
C ILE A 48 -4.61 31.16 -4.77
N ASP A 49 -3.99 31.70 -5.82
CA ASP A 49 -3.89 31.05 -7.13
C ASP A 49 -2.84 29.94 -7.06
N GLU A 50 -3.30 28.69 -7.17
CA GLU A 50 -2.46 27.49 -7.11
C GLU A 50 -1.46 27.39 -8.26
N THR A 51 -1.79 27.96 -9.44
CA THR A 51 -0.92 27.92 -10.61
C THR A 51 0.24 28.90 -10.48
N LEU A 52 0.02 30.04 -9.82
CA LEU A 52 1.05 31.04 -9.54
C LEU A 52 1.84 30.71 -8.27
N CYS A 53 1.28 29.95 -7.34
CA CYS A 53 1.93 29.49 -6.11
C CYS A 53 2.92 28.33 -6.36
N THR A 54 3.72 28.42 -7.43
CA THR A 54 4.53 27.31 -7.98
C THR A 54 5.60 26.77 -7.01
N ASN A 55 6.13 27.61 -6.13
CA ASN A 55 7.20 27.24 -5.22
C ASN A 55 6.72 26.86 -3.81
N GLY A 56 5.44 27.09 -3.48
CA GLY A 56 4.86 26.78 -2.18
C GLY A 56 5.74 27.15 -0.98
N CYS A 57 6.36 28.34 -0.99
CA CYS A 57 7.42 28.75 -0.04
C CYS A 57 6.99 28.77 1.44
N SER A 58 5.69 28.57 1.73
CA SER A 58 5.08 28.61 3.07
C SER A 58 5.26 29.93 3.84
N ILE A 59 5.63 31.02 3.16
CA ILE A 59 5.78 32.33 3.82
C ILE A 59 4.41 32.82 4.32
N CYS A 60 3.37 32.73 3.48
CA CYS A 60 2.01 33.18 3.82
C CYS A 60 1.43 32.43 5.04
N GLU A 61 1.66 31.13 5.13
CA GLU A 61 1.32 30.29 6.29
C GLU A 61 2.08 30.75 7.55
N LYS A 62 3.41 30.92 7.47
CA LYS A 62 4.24 31.33 8.62
C LYS A 62 3.93 32.73 9.15
N VAL A 63 3.55 33.67 8.28
CA VAL A 63 3.27 35.06 8.69
C VAL A 63 1.82 35.28 9.09
N CYS A 64 0.92 34.30 8.90
CA CYS A 64 -0.48 34.45 9.26
C CYS A 64 -0.66 34.30 10.78
N PRO A 65 -1.02 35.36 11.54
CA PRO A 65 -1.15 35.26 12.99
C PRO A 65 -2.39 34.47 13.44
N TYR A 66 -3.33 34.22 12.53
CA TYR A 66 -4.58 33.50 12.81
C TYR A 66 -4.56 32.04 12.34
N GLY A 67 -3.45 31.58 11.75
CA GLY A 67 -3.38 30.21 11.20
C GLY A 67 -4.42 29.94 10.11
N ALA A 68 -4.82 30.96 9.35
CA ALA A 68 -5.87 30.86 8.34
C ALA A 68 -5.38 30.25 7.01
N ILE A 69 -4.08 29.97 6.88
CA ILE A 69 -3.47 29.42 5.67
C ILE A 69 -2.67 28.19 6.06
N THR A 70 -2.94 27.06 5.43
CA THR A 70 -2.19 25.81 5.60
C THR A 70 -1.61 25.39 4.26
N MET A 71 -0.31 25.10 4.20
CA MET A 71 0.32 24.55 2.99
C MET A 71 0.36 23.04 3.07
N ILE A 72 -0.27 22.37 2.11
CA ILE A 72 -0.26 20.92 1.99
C ILE A 72 0.68 20.50 0.86
N ASN A 73 1.58 19.56 1.13
CA ASN A 73 2.37 18.92 0.09
C ASN A 73 1.49 17.97 -0.73
N LEU A 74 1.48 18.16 -2.05
CA LEU A 74 0.87 17.21 -2.96
C LEU A 74 1.79 16.01 -3.17
N PRO A 75 1.21 14.83 -3.46
CA PRO A 75 1.99 13.70 -3.92
C PRO A 75 2.67 14.06 -5.24
N ASP A 76 3.99 14.09 -5.22
CA ASP A 76 4.82 14.16 -6.42
C ASP A 76 5.71 12.93 -6.50
N LYS A 77 6.28 12.70 -7.69
CA LYS A 77 7.28 11.64 -7.86
C LYS A 77 8.38 11.85 -6.82
N LEU A 78 8.56 10.86 -5.96
CA LEU A 78 9.57 10.91 -4.92
C LEU A 78 10.93 11.11 -5.59
N THR A 79 11.73 12.03 -5.04
CA THR A 79 13.09 12.31 -5.53
C THR A 79 14.08 11.20 -5.19
N GLN A 80 13.68 10.26 -4.34
CA GLN A 80 14.47 9.09 -3.98
C GLN A 80 14.44 8.03 -5.09
N ASN A 81 15.49 7.22 -5.17
CA ASN A 81 15.50 6.06 -6.06
C ASN A 81 14.37 5.09 -5.69
N PRO A 82 13.63 4.55 -6.67
CA PRO A 82 12.61 3.55 -6.39
C PRO A 82 13.26 2.25 -5.90
N ILE A 83 12.58 1.50 -5.04
CA ILE A 83 12.98 0.16 -4.58
C ILE A 83 12.95 -0.84 -5.74
N HIS A 84 11.98 -0.70 -6.64
CA HIS A 84 11.89 -1.55 -7.82
C HIS A 84 11.32 -0.80 -9.02
N ARG A 85 11.83 -1.11 -10.21
CA ARG A 85 11.34 -0.60 -11.50
C ARG A 85 11.24 -1.76 -12.49
N TYR A 86 10.12 -1.86 -13.21
CA TYR A 86 9.93 -2.93 -14.22
C TYR A 86 10.60 -2.68 -15.57
N GLY A 87 11.04 -1.46 -15.83
CA GLY A 87 11.62 -1.05 -17.11
C GLY A 87 11.52 0.45 -17.35
N LYS A 88 12.10 0.92 -18.46
CA LYS A 88 11.94 2.31 -18.92
C LYS A 88 10.46 2.65 -19.10
N ASN A 89 10.02 3.77 -18.51
CA ASN A 89 8.63 4.25 -18.53
C ASN A 89 7.59 3.24 -18.00
N LYS A 90 8.00 2.31 -17.14
CA LYS A 90 7.10 1.38 -16.46
C LYS A 90 6.92 1.77 -14.99
N PHE A 91 6.05 1.01 -14.32
CA PHE A 91 5.76 1.18 -12.91
C PHE A 91 7.03 1.15 -12.04
N GLU A 92 7.04 2.03 -11.04
CA GLU A 92 8.09 2.21 -10.04
C GLU A 92 7.49 2.09 -8.64
N LEU A 93 8.11 1.28 -7.80
CA LEU A 93 7.75 1.12 -6.40
C LEU A 93 8.78 1.85 -5.54
N PHE A 94 8.34 2.73 -4.65
CA PHE A 94 9.25 3.58 -3.88
C PHE A 94 9.44 3.19 -2.42
N ASN A 95 8.50 2.44 -1.85
CA ASN A 95 8.54 2.01 -0.45
C ASN A 95 7.96 0.60 -0.34
N VAL A 96 8.43 -0.15 0.65
CA VAL A 96 7.88 -1.44 1.05
C VAL A 96 7.56 -1.41 2.54
N THR A 97 6.53 -2.15 2.94
CA THR A 97 6.11 -2.18 4.34
C THR A 97 6.97 -3.17 5.13
N VAL A 98 7.31 -2.82 6.37
CA VAL A 98 8.06 -3.70 7.28
C VAL A 98 7.10 -4.71 7.94
N PRO A 99 7.30 -6.03 7.76
CA PRO A 99 6.56 -7.03 8.51
C PRO A 99 6.80 -6.90 10.02
N LYS A 100 5.77 -7.15 10.83
CA LYS A 100 5.87 -7.14 12.30
C LYS A 100 5.35 -8.46 12.84
N GLN A 101 6.08 -9.04 13.78
CA GLN A 101 5.68 -10.28 14.43
C GLN A 101 4.38 -10.10 15.24
N ASN A 102 3.55 -11.15 15.26
CA ASN A 102 2.30 -11.23 16.03
C ASN A 102 1.31 -10.08 15.76
N LYS A 103 1.35 -9.49 14.57
CA LYS A 103 0.45 -8.41 14.16
C LYS A 103 -0.04 -8.60 12.73
N VAL A 104 -1.31 -8.29 12.52
CA VAL A 104 -1.88 -8.18 11.17
C VAL A 104 -1.60 -6.78 10.64
N ILE A 105 -0.90 -6.70 9.51
CA ILE A 105 -0.61 -5.43 8.83
C ILE A 105 -1.50 -5.31 7.60
N GLY A 106 -2.32 -4.26 7.55
CA GLY A 106 -3.14 -3.94 6.39
C GLY A 106 -2.40 -3.06 5.38
N ILE A 107 -2.38 -3.47 4.12
CA ILE A 107 -1.92 -2.63 3.00
C ILE A 107 -3.15 -2.19 2.20
N ILE A 108 -3.49 -0.90 2.29
CA ILE A 108 -4.67 -0.33 1.65
C ILE A 108 -4.22 0.68 0.59
N GLY A 109 -4.85 0.61 -0.58
CA GLY A 109 -4.60 1.55 -1.67
C GLY A 109 -5.33 1.14 -2.94
N ARG A 110 -5.39 2.05 -3.92
CA ARG A 110 -6.01 1.80 -5.22
C ARG A 110 -5.30 0.67 -5.98
N ASN A 111 -5.94 0.13 -7.01
CA ASN A 111 -5.31 -0.85 -7.88
C ASN A 111 -4.16 -0.21 -8.66
N GLY A 112 -3.09 -0.97 -8.89
CA GLY A 112 -1.90 -0.48 -9.59
C GLY A 112 -0.93 0.37 -8.74
N ILE A 113 -1.16 0.53 -7.43
CA ILE A 113 -0.25 1.28 -6.54
C ILE A 113 0.97 0.48 -6.06
N GLY A 114 1.08 -0.80 -6.44
CA GLY A 114 2.22 -1.67 -6.09
C GLY A 114 2.02 -2.58 -4.87
N LYS A 115 0.78 -2.82 -4.42
CA LYS A 115 0.47 -3.74 -3.31
C LYS A 115 1.03 -5.15 -3.58
N SER A 116 0.63 -5.76 -4.70
CA SER A 116 1.10 -7.09 -5.09
C SER A 116 2.61 -7.13 -5.37
N THR A 117 3.18 -6.06 -5.96
CA THR A 117 4.63 -5.95 -6.15
C THR A 117 5.38 -5.96 -4.81
N THR A 118 4.85 -5.26 -3.79
CA THR A 118 5.40 -5.26 -2.43
C THR A 118 5.38 -6.67 -1.83
N LEU A 119 4.26 -7.38 -1.94
CA LEU A 119 4.16 -8.77 -1.44
C LEU A 119 5.10 -9.72 -2.17
N ASN A 120 5.27 -9.57 -3.49
CA ASN A 120 6.19 -10.40 -4.27
C ASN A 120 7.66 -10.18 -3.87
N ILE A 121 8.06 -8.94 -3.55
CA ILE A 121 9.40 -8.64 -3.02
C ILE A 121 9.57 -9.29 -1.65
N LEU A 122 8.59 -9.12 -0.76
CA LEU A 122 8.64 -9.68 0.59
C LEU A 122 8.55 -11.22 0.64
N ASN A 123 8.10 -11.85 -0.45
CA ASN A 123 7.99 -13.30 -0.63
C ASN A 123 9.12 -13.88 -1.52
N LYS A 124 10.24 -13.15 -1.70
CA LYS A 124 11.42 -13.63 -2.48
C LYS A 124 11.11 -13.98 -3.96
N VAL A 125 9.93 -13.58 -4.48
CA VAL A 125 9.54 -13.79 -5.90
C VAL A 125 10.29 -12.80 -6.81
N PHE A 126 10.50 -11.58 -6.32
CA PHE A 126 11.31 -10.57 -7.00
C PHE A 126 12.43 -10.09 -6.09
N ILE A 127 13.61 -9.89 -6.69
CA ILE A 127 14.70 -9.15 -6.03
C ILE A 127 14.51 -7.66 -6.41
N PRO A 128 14.46 -6.74 -5.44
CA PRO A 128 14.39 -5.31 -5.72
C PRO A 128 15.66 -4.86 -6.46
N ASN A 129 15.48 -3.94 -7.41
CA ASN A 129 16.55 -3.53 -8.32
C ASN A 129 16.96 -2.07 -8.14
N PHE A 130 16.42 -1.42 -7.11
CA PHE A 130 16.76 -0.06 -6.68
C PHE A 130 16.67 0.99 -7.81
N GLY A 131 15.81 0.74 -8.79
CA GLY A 131 15.53 1.61 -9.93
C GLY A 131 16.36 1.33 -11.19
N ASP A 132 17.36 0.48 -11.09
CA ASP A 132 18.11 -0.04 -12.22
C ASP A 132 17.54 -1.39 -12.65
N TYR A 133 16.71 -1.39 -13.68
CA TYR A 133 16.03 -2.60 -14.15
C TYR A 133 16.91 -3.53 -15.01
N GLU A 134 18.14 -3.12 -15.32
CA GLU A 134 19.12 -3.93 -16.06
C GLU A 134 20.14 -4.56 -15.10
N ALA A 135 20.29 -3.99 -13.90
CA ALA A 135 21.13 -4.54 -12.86
C ALA A 135 20.64 -5.91 -12.36
N LYS A 136 21.60 -6.83 -12.21
CA LYS A 136 21.40 -8.09 -11.49
C LYS A 136 21.83 -7.90 -10.04
N ILE A 137 20.87 -7.61 -9.18
CA ILE A 137 21.08 -7.45 -7.73
C ILE A 137 21.08 -8.82 -7.06
N THR A 138 22.00 -9.03 -6.12
CA THR A 138 22.05 -10.25 -5.30
C THR A 138 21.28 -10.06 -3.98
N PRO A 139 20.81 -11.14 -3.35
CA PRO A 139 20.19 -11.08 -2.01
C PRO A 139 21.02 -10.32 -0.97
N GLU A 140 22.34 -10.51 -0.96
CA GLU A 140 23.25 -9.87 -0.02
C GLU A 140 23.23 -8.35 -0.20
N GLN A 141 23.22 -7.87 -1.44
CA GLN A 141 23.11 -6.44 -1.74
C GLN A 141 21.78 -5.85 -1.26
N VAL A 142 20.70 -6.64 -1.25
CA VAL A 142 19.41 -6.21 -0.68
C VAL A 142 19.51 -6.05 0.83
N VAL A 143 20.11 -7.03 1.52
CA VAL A 143 20.33 -6.97 2.97
C VAL A 143 21.18 -5.76 3.33
N ASP A 144 22.27 -5.53 2.60
CA ASP A 144 23.17 -4.39 2.80
C ASP A 144 22.45 -3.05 2.62
N HIS A 145 21.63 -2.92 1.57
CA HIS A 145 20.83 -1.73 1.31
C HIS A 145 19.90 -1.39 2.49
N PHE A 146 19.32 -2.41 3.14
CA PHE A 146 18.41 -2.24 4.27
C PHE A 146 19.05 -2.48 5.64
N SER A 147 20.38 -2.62 5.72
CA SER A 147 21.13 -3.09 6.91
C SER A 147 20.83 -2.32 8.20
N LYS A 148 20.51 -1.03 8.11
CA LYS A 148 20.19 -0.16 9.25
C LYS A 148 18.70 -0.07 9.57
N THR A 149 17.89 -0.97 9.03
CA THR A 149 16.43 -0.97 9.16
C THR A 149 15.92 -2.35 9.57
N ALA A 150 14.73 -2.40 10.15
CA ALA A 150 14.05 -3.67 10.44
C ALA A 150 13.75 -4.51 9.18
N LEU A 151 13.72 -3.89 7.99
CA LEU A 151 13.64 -4.63 6.73
C LEU A 151 14.91 -5.42 6.43
N GLY A 152 16.08 -4.91 6.80
CA GLY A 152 17.35 -5.60 6.59
C GLY A 152 17.41 -6.90 7.37
N GLU A 153 16.99 -6.88 8.64
CA GLU A 153 16.86 -8.08 9.47
C GLU A 153 15.85 -9.08 8.88
N TYR A 154 14.69 -8.59 8.42
CA TYR A 154 13.70 -9.43 7.75
C TYR A 154 14.25 -10.08 6.48
N PHE A 155 14.87 -9.31 5.58
CA PHE A 155 15.44 -9.82 4.34
C PHE A 155 16.57 -10.81 4.59
N LYS A 156 17.43 -10.56 5.60
CA LYS A 156 18.47 -11.50 5.99
C LYS A 156 17.87 -12.86 6.32
N LYS A 157 16.92 -12.90 7.27
CA LYS A 157 16.21 -14.13 7.65
C LYS A 157 15.49 -14.78 6.47
N LEU A 158 14.89 -14.00 5.57
CA LEU A 158 14.19 -14.50 4.39
C LEU A 158 15.14 -15.14 3.37
N TYR A 159 16.30 -14.54 3.13
CA TYR A 159 17.25 -15.02 2.15
C TYR A 159 18.10 -16.19 2.66
N ASP A 160 18.39 -16.21 3.96
CA ASP A 160 19.04 -17.31 4.68
C ASP A 160 18.08 -18.50 4.95
N ASP A 161 16.82 -18.40 4.48
CA ASP A 161 15.75 -19.40 4.66
C ASP A 161 15.46 -19.74 6.16
N GLU A 162 15.75 -18.80 7.07
CA GLU A 162 15.41 -18.87 8.50
C GLU A 162 13.93 -18.60 8.78
N ILE A 163 13.23 -17.97 7.83
CA ILE A 163 11.77 -17.77 7.88
C ILE A 163 11.08 -18.37 6.68
N THR A 164 9.91 -18.94 6.93
CA THR A 164 9.06 -19.56 5.93
C THR A 164 7.85 -18.69 5.63
N VAL A 165 7.48 -18.55 4.36
CA VAL A 165 6.41 -17.67 3.90
C VAL A 165 5.31 -18.48 3.21
N ALA A 166 4.06 -18.25 3.62
CA ALA A 166 2.86 -18.73 2.95
C ALA A 166 2.17 -17.57 2.22
N TYR A 167 1.96 -17.71 0.92
CA TYR A 167 1.36 -16.67 0.08
C TYR A 167 0.06 -17.12 -0.58
N LYS A 168 -1.01 -16.36 -0.34
CA LYS A 168 -2.26 -16.42 -1.10
C LYS A 168 -2.19 -15.39 -2.24
N PRO A 169 -2.17 -15.80 -3.51
CA PRO A 169 -2.11 -14.88 -4.64
C PRO A 169 -3.44 -14.18 -4.91
N GLN A 170 -3.37 -12.98 -5.52
CA GLN A 170 -4.56 -12.21 -5.91
C GLN A 170 -5.48 -13.01 -6.85
N ARG A 171 -4.89 -13.60 -7.90
CA ARG A 171 -5.58 -14.36 -8.94
C ARG A 171 -5.75 -15.83 -8.57
N VAL A 172 -6.88 -16.15 -7.95
CA VAL A 172 -7.18 -17.53 -7.52
C VAL A 172 -7.58 -18.46 -8.68
N GLU A 173 -7.91 -17.92 -9.85
CA GLU A 173 -8.23 -18.70 -11.04
C GLU A 173 -7.02 -19.50 -11.55
N LEU A 174 -5.80 -19.05 -11.23
CA LEU A 174 -4.56 -19.76 -11.53
C LEU A 174 -4.51 -21.14 -10.86
N LEU A 175 -5.23 -21.34 -9.75
CA LEU A 175 -5.34 -22.65 -9.10
C LEU A 175 -5.94 -23.70 -10.05
N ARG A 176 -6.90 -23.32 -10.90
CA ARG A 176 -7.49 -24.24 -11.90
C ARG A 176 -6.50 -24.68 -12.97
N GLN A 177 -5.47 -23.86 -13.23
CA GLN A 177 -4.47 -24.12 -14.25
C GLN A 177 -3.34 -24.99 -13.72
N HIS A 178 -2.91 -24.74 -12.47
CA HIS A 178 -1.75 -25.40 -11.88
C HIS A 178 -2.08 -26.67 -11.09
N TYR A 179 -3.33 -26.84 -10.64
CA TYR A 179 -3.74 -28.01 -9.87
C TYR A 179 -4.84 -28.78 -10.58
N LYS A 180 -4.65 -30.11 -10.65
CA LYS A 180 -5.64 -31.07 -11.13
C LYS A 180 -6.10 -31.93 -9.95
N GLY A 181 -7.39 -32.26 -9.91
CA GLY A 181 -7.98 -33.13 -8.91
C GLY A 181 -8.94 -32.41 -7.96
N SER A 182 -9.34 -33.14 -6.91
CA SER A 182 -10.38 -32.68 -5.99
C SER A 182 -9.86 -31.69 -4.93
N VAL A 183 -10.78 -30.88 -4.42
CA VAL A 183 -10.54 -29.97 -3.29
C VAL A 183 -9.92 -30.72 -2.10
N LYS A 184 -10.48 -31.89 -1.75
CA LYS A 184 -9.99 -32.73 -0.66
C LYS A 184 -8.54 -33.17 -0.86
N ALA A 185 -8.14 -33.52 -2.08
CA ALA A 185 -6.78 -33.94 -2.38
C ALA A 185 -5.78 -32.79 -2.20
N LEU A 186 -6.12 -31.59 -2.70
CA LEU A 186 -5.27 -30.41 -2.54
C LEU A 186 -5.13 -30.01 -1.07
N LEU A 187 -6.24 -29.97 -0.34
CA LEU A 187 -6.24 -29.62 1.08
C LEU A 187 -5.46 -30.63 1.92
N LYS A 188 -5.60 -31.93 1.66
CA LYS A 188 -4.80 -32.97 2.34
C LYS A 188 -3.30 -32.80 2.10
N LYS A 189 -2.90 -32.36 0.90
CA LYS A 189 -1.49 -32.09 0.58
C LYS A 189 -0.96 -30.82 1.24
N ALA A 190 -1.80 -29.79 1.39
CA ALA A 190 -1.43 -28.51 1.98
C ALA A 190 -1.41 -28.52 3.52
N ASP A 191 -2.09 -29.49 4.15
CA ASP A 191 -2.32 -29.54 5.60
C ASP A 191 -1.07 -29.96 6.39
N GLN A 192 -0.17 -29.02 6.64
CA GLN A 192 1.01 -29.21 7.47
C GLN A 192 0.70 -29.04 8.97
N ARG A 193 -0.25 -28.15 9.29
CA ARG A 193 -0.64 -27.81 10.68
C ARG A 193 -1.81 -28.63 11.23
N LYS A 194 -2.42 -29.51 10.43
CA LYS A 194 -3.61 -30.32 10.80
C LYS A 194 -4.86 -29.51 11.18
N VAL A 195 -4.96 -28.27 10.70
CA VAL A 195 -6.06 -27.32 10.98
C VAL A 195 -7.14 -27.31 9.91
N THR A 196 -6.90 -28.01 8.80
CA THR A 196 -7.77 -27.96 7.61
C THR A 196 -9.22 -28.35 7.91
N LYS A 197 -9.48 -29.30 8.81
CA LYS A 197 -10.84 -29.72 9.19
C LYS A 197 -11.66 -28.58 9.79
N GLU A 198 -11.05 -27.79 10.67
CA GLU A 198 -11.70 -26.66 11.33
C GLU A 198 -11.94 -25.53 10.33
N LEU A 199 -10.94 -25.21 9.52
CA LEU A 199 -11.04 -24.19 8.47
C LEU A 199 -12.10 -24.52 7.41
N ILE A 200 -12.24 -25.79 6.99
CA ILE A 200 -13.29 -26.24 6.07
C ILE A 200 -14.68 -25.96 6.66
N LYS A 201 -14.87 -26.24 7.96
CA LYS A 201 -16.14 -25.99 8.65
C LYS A 201 -16.41 -24.49 8.76
N SER A 202 -15.40 -23.71 9.14
CA SER A 202 -15.53 -22.26 9.29
C SER A 202 -15.87 -21.55 7.99
N LEU A 203 -15.32 -22.00 6.86
CA LEU A 203 -15.54 -21.37 5.53
C LEU A 203 -16.60 -22.07 4.67
N ASP A 204 -17.43 -22.93 5.26
CA ASP A 204 -18.57 -23.59 4.59
C ASP A 204 -18.16 -24.35 3.30
N MET A 205 -17.03 -25.07 3.35
CA MET A 205 -16.44 -25.78 2.19
C MET A 205 -16.71 -27.30 2.18
N GLN A 206 -17.52 -27.80 3.11
CA GLN A 206 -17.79 -29.24 3.29
C GLN A 206 -18.43 -29.89 2.04
N GLN A 207 -19.38 -29.20 1.42
CA GLN A 207 -20.15 -29.72 0.29
C GLN A 207 -19.33 -29.80 -1.01
N VAL A 208 -18.20 -29.11 -1.09
CA VAL A 208 -17.39 -29.02 -2.32
C VAL A 208 -16.11 -29.85 -2.25
N LEU A 209 -15.88 -30.59 -1.16
CA LEU A 209 -14.64 -31.36 -0.95
C LEU A 209 -14.35 -32.38 -2.05
N ASN A 210 -15.38 -33.03 -2.57
CA ASN A 210 -15.23 -34.05 -3.60
C ASN A 210 -15.27 -33.50 -5.04
N ARG A 211 -15.58 -32.21 -5.21
CA ARG A 211 -15.63 -31.56 -6.53
C ARG A 211 -14.22 -31.33 -7.08
N ASP A 212 -14.10 -31.27 -8.40
CA ASP A 212 -12.84 -30.88 -9.05
C ASP A 212 -12.63 -29.36 -8.91
N ILE A 213 -11.38 -28.95 -8.73
CA ILE A 213 -11.00 -27.54 -8.56
C ILE A 213 -11.45 -26.69 -9.77
N LYS A 214 -11.51 -27.26 -10.98
CA LYS A 214 -11.95 -26.57 -12.19
C LYS A 214 -13.41 -26.14 -12.16
N GLU A 215 -14.24 -26.87 -11.41
CA GLU A 215 -15.68 -26.63 -11.33
C GLU A 215 -16.05 -25.57 -10.28
N LEU A 216 -15.13 -25.24 -9.38
CA LEU A 216 -15.40 -24.31 -8.28
C LEU A 216 -15.72 -22.91 -8.78
N SER A 217 -16.66 -22.22 -8.14
CA SER A 217 -16.92 -20.79 -8.35
C SER A 217 -15.75 -19.92 -7.87
N GLY A 218 -15.73 -18.63 -8.23
CA GLY A 218 -14.68 -17.70 -7.77
C GLY A 218 -14.61 -17.59 -6.24
N GLY A 219 -15.76 -17.54 -5.55
CA GLY A 219 -15.81 -17.51 -4.09
C GLY A 219 -15.39 -18.84 -3.43
N GLU A 220 -15.66 -19.99 -4.07
CA GLU A 220 -15.16 -21.29 -3.62
C GLU A 220 -13.64 -21.40 -3.79
N LEU A 221 -13.10 -20.95 -4.93
CA LEU A 221 -11.65 -20.88 -5.15
C LEU A 221 -10.96 -19.97 -4.15
N GLN A 222 -11.55 -18.82 -3.86
CA GLN A 222 -11.02 -17.88 -2.88
C GLN A 222 -10.91 -18.52 -1.50
N ARG A 223 -11.97 -19.19 -1.04
CA ARG A 223 -11.99 -19.93 0.22
C ARG A 223 -10.98 -21.07 0.23
N LEU A 224 -10.89 -21.85 -0.86
CA LEU A 224 -9.89 -22.90 -1.00
C LEU A 224 -8.46 -22.35 -0.87
N ALA A 225 -8.16 -21.24 -1.55
CA ALA A 225 -6.85 -20.59 -1.49
C ALA A 225 -6.50 -20.13 -0.07
N ILE A 226 -7.47 -19.57 0.66
CA ILE A 226 -7.29 -19.14 2.05
C ILE A 226 -7.02 -20.35 2.95
N ILE A 227 -7.84 -21.40 2.89
CA ILE A 227 -7.66 -22.62 3.71
C ILE A 227 -6.28 -23.23 3.44
N ALA A 228 -5.94 -23.42 2.16
CA ALA A 228 -4.67 -24.01 1.77
C ALA A 228 -3.46 -23.17 2.22
N THR A 229 -3.61 -21.84 2.30
CA THR A 229 -2.56 -20.95 2.78
C THR A 229 -2.44 -21.03 4.31
N CYS A 230 -3.54 -20.93 5.05
CA CYS A 230 -3.56 -21.01 6.52
C CYS A 230 -3.11 -22.38 7.06
N ALA A 231 -3.27 -23.45 6.27
CA ALA A 231 -2.91 -24.81 6.66
C ALA A 231 -1.40 -25.10 6.55
N LYS A 232 -0.63 -24.23 5.89
CA LYS A 232 0.83 -24.32 5.82
C LYS A 232 1.47 -23.96 7.16
N ASP A 233 2.57 -24.63 7.46
CA ASP A 233 3.48 -24.27 8.54
C ASP A 233 4.40 -23.18 8.02
N ALA A 234 4.13 -21.93 8.42
CA ALA A 234 4.83 -20.75 7.94
C ALA A 234 4.95 -19.69 9.05
N ASP A 235 6.06 -18.97 9.07
CA ASP A 235 6.30 -17.85 9.99
C ASP A 235 5.55 -16.58 9.56
N VAL A 236 5.35 -16.41 8.25
CA VAL A 236 4.73 -15.22 7.67
C VAL A 236 3.65 -15.60 6.66
N PHE A 237 2.46 -15.04 6.84
CA PHE A 237 1.34 -15.23 5.93
C PHE A 237 1.03 -13.95 5.16
N TYR A 238 1.08 -14.01 3.84
CA TYR A 238 0.70 -12.92 2.95
C TYR A 238 -0.60 -13.24 2.22
N PHE A 239 -1.58 -12.36 2.37
CA PHE A 239 -2.87 -12.49 1.70
C PHE A 239 -3.08 -11.33 0.72
N ASP A 240 -2.99 -11.62 -0.59
CA ASP A 240 -3.32 -10.64 -1.61
C ASP A 240 -4.81 -10.71 -1.98
N GLU A 241 -5.52 -9.62 -1.70
CA GLU A 241 -6.98 -9.46 -1.85
C GLU A 241 -7.79 -10.67 -1.36
N PRO A 242 -7.78 -10.99 -0.04
CA PRO A 242 -8.47 -12.16 0.52
C PRO A 242 -10.01 -12.05 0.52
N THR A 243 -10.58 -10.85 0.33
CA THR A 243 -12.03 -10.63 0.42
C THR A 243 -12.75 -10.60 -0.94
N SER A 244 -12.01 -10.72 -2.05
CA SER A 244 -12.59 -10.71 -3.39
C SER A 244 -13.56 -11.88 -3.60
N PHE A 245 -14.68 -11.64 -4.28
CA PHE A 245 -15.74 -12.62 -4.56
C PHE A 245 -16.48 -13.21 -3.34
N LEU A 246 -16.22 -12.71 -2.13
CA LEU A 246 -16.89 -13.16 -0.91
C LEU A 246 -18.06 -12.24 -0.55
N ASP A 247 -19.15 -12.82 -0.07
CA ASP A 247 -20.24 -12.10 0.60
C ASP A 247 -19.80 -11.56 1.96
N ILE A 248 -20.65 -10.71 2.57
CA ILE A 248 -20.31 -9.98 3.79
C ILE A 248 -20.04 -10.93 4.97
N THR A 249 -20.77 -12.03 5.07
CA THR A 249 -20.64 -13.01 6.16
C THR A 249 -19.31 -13.73 6.04
N LEU A 250 -18.98 -14.22 4.85
CA LEU A 250 -17.71 -14.89 4.58
C LEU A 250 -16.51 -13.96 4.78
N ARG A 251 -16.61 -12.68 4.42
CA ARG A 251 -15.53 -11.68 4.68
C ARG A 251 -15.22 -11.56 6.17
N VAL A 252 -16.25 -11.48 7.02
CA VAL A 252 -16.07 -11.40 8.48
C VAL A 252 -15.43 -12.69 9.01
N LYS A 253 -15.85 -13.86 8.53
CA LYS A 253 -15.25 -15.15 8.92
C LYS A 253 -13.77 -15.22 8.53
N VAL A 254 -13.42 -14.83 7.29
CA VAL A 254 -12.03 -14.79 6.82
C VAL A 254 -11.19 -13.83 7.66
N ALA A 255 -11.70 -12.64 7.98
CA ALA A 255 -10.98 -11.68 8.81
C ALA A 255 -10.67 -12.22 10.22
N LYS A 256 -11.59 -13.01 10.81
CA LYS A 256 -11.35 -13.69 12.09
C LYS A 256 -10.26 -14.76 11.97
N ILE A 257 -10.33 -15.62 10.95
CA ILE A 257 -9.33 -16.66 10.69
C ILE A 257 -7.92 -16.07 10.47
N ILE A 258 -7.80 -14.94 9.77
CA ILE A 258 -6.49 -14.28 9.54
C ILE A 258 -5.92 -13.66 10.84
N ARG A 259 -6.79 -13.33 11.79
CA ARG A 259 -6.39 -12.71 13.06
C ARG A 259 -5.91 -13.74 14.09
N GLU A 260 -6.44 -14.95 14.03
CA GLU A 260 -6.07 -16.11 14.87
C GLU A 260 -4.70 -16.68 14.47
#